data_AF-A0A151IYD5-F1
#
_entry.id   AF-A0A151IYD5-F1
#
_cell.length_a   1.000
_cell.length_b   1.000
_cell.length_c   1.000
_cell.angle_alpha   90.00
_cell.angle_beta   90.00
_cell.angle_gamma   90.00
#
_symmetry.space_group_name_H-M   'P 1'
#
loop_
_entity.id
_entity.type
_entity.pdbx_description
1 polymer ?
#
loop_
_entity_poly.entity_id
_entity_poly.type
_entity_poly.pdbx_seq_one_letter_code
_entity_poly.pdbx_strand_id
1 'polypeptide(L)'
;MEKQEYRILIKHCFLMGKTSEQSLQWLQKCYPTSAPSRTTVYRWFSEFKMGRISTEDAELINPYFFEESLNGQNYVRFLREQLGYFLVNIPLMIRLNMWFMHDGAPAHFSRIARHHLNRNYGQRCIGRGGPITWP
;
A
#
# COMPACT_ATOMS: atom_id res chain seq x y z
N MET A 1 9.05 23.00 8.22
CA MET A 1 7.90 22.16 7.87
C MET A 1 8.43 20.80 7.47
N GLU A 2 7.95 19.75 8.12
CA GLU A 2 8.32 18.37 7.85
C GLU A 2 7.70 17.89 6.53
N LYS A 3 8.25 16.78 5.99
CA LYS A 3 7.74 16.19 4.74
C LYS A 3 6.24 15.87 4.83
N GLN A 4 5.77 15.40 5.98
CA GLN A 4 4.38 15.03 6.20
C GLN A 4 3.43 16.23 6.10
N GLU A 5 3.81 17.36 6.68
CA GLU A 5 3.02 18.59 6.64
C GLU A 5 2.85 19.09 5.19
N TYR A 6 3.90 19.02 4.37
CA TYR A 6 3.79 19.33 2.94
C TYR A 6 2.82 18.40 2.19
N ARG A 7 2.78 17.11 2.54
CA ARG A 7 1.83 16.16 1.92
C ARG A 7 0.39 16.49 2.29
N ILE A 8 0.14 16.96 3.51
CA ILE A 8 -1.17 17.46 3.95
C ILE A 8 -1.58 18.68 3.10
N LEU A 9 -0.66 19.62 2.87
CA LEU A 9 -0.93 20.79 2.01
C LEU A 9 -1.19 20.40 0.55
N ILE A 10 -0.43 19.45 0.01
CA ILE A 10 -0.64 18.91 -1.36
C ILE A 10 -2.02 18.25 -1.44
N LYS A 11 -2.38 17.43 -0.46
CA LYS A 11 -3.71 16.78 -0.39
C LYS A 11 -4.83 17.83 -0.31
N HIS A 12 -4.66 18.86 0.50
CA HIS A 12 -5.62 19.96 0.58
C HIS A 12 -5.80 20.65 -0.78
N CYS A 13 -4.71 20.97 -1.48
CA CYS A 13 -4.79 21.56 -2.82
C CYS A 13 -5.52 20.65 -3.83
N PHE A 14 -5.24 19.35 -3.80
CA PHE A 14 -5.92 18.35 -4.62
C PHE A 14 -7.44 18.33 -4.34
N LEU A 15 -7.83 18.30 -3.07
CA LEU A 15 -9.25 18.33 -2.65
C LEU A 15 -9.96 19.63 -3.04
N MET A 16 -9.22 20.74 -3.10
CA MET A 16 -9.72 22.04 -3.57
C MET A 16 -9.80 22.13 -5.11
N GLY A 17 -9.55 21.04 -5.84
CA GLY A 17 -9.63 21.01 -7.30
C GLY A 17 -8.48 21.72 -8.03
N LYS A 18 -7.38 22.05 -7.33
CA LYS A 18 -6.20 22.65 -7.97
C LYS A 18 -5.43 21.61 -8.79
N THR A 19 -4.76 22.07 -9.84
CA THR A 19 -3.79 21.25 -10.57
C THR A 19 -2.47 21.10 -9.79
N SER A 20 -1.65 20.11 -10.15
CA SER A 20 -0.31 19.94 -9.57
C SER A 20 0.57 21.16 -9.81
N GLU A 21 0.46 21.82 -10.96
CA GLU A 21 1.21 23.03 -11.30
C GLU A 21 0.79 24.22 -10.43
N GLN A 22 -0.51 24.50 -10.34
CA GLN A 22 -1.03 25.58 -9.48
C GLN A 22 -0.64 25.37 -8.02
N SER A 23 -0.65 24.12 -7.56
CA SER A 23 -0.27 23.76 -6.19
C SER A 23 1.22 23.94 -5.94
N LEU A 24 2.07 23.56 -6.91
CA LEU A 24 3.51 23.79 -6.83
C LEU A 24 3.85 25.28 -6.77
N GLN A 25 3.26 26.08 -7.65
CA GLN A 25 3.47 27.54 -7.66
C GLN A 25 3.02 28.18 -6.34
N TRP A 26 1.88 27.76 -5.81
CA TRP A 26 1.40 28.22 -4.51
C TRP A 26 2.36 27.84 -3.37
N LEU A 27 2.83 26.59 -3.32
CA LEU A 27 3.78 26.12 -2.32
C LEU A 27 5.12 26.87 -2.41
N GLN A 28 5.65 27.09 -3.61
CA GLN A 28 6.89 27.84 -3.82
C GLN A 28 6.74 29.31 -3.41
N LYS A 29 5.58 29.91 -3.63
CA LYS A 29 5.28 31.28 -3.18
C LYS A 29 5.19 31.38 -1.66
N CYS A 30 4.53 30.43 -1.01
CA CYS A 30 4.35 30.43 0.45
C CYS A 30 5.61 29.98 1.22
N TYR A 31 6.42 29.09 0.64
CA TYR A 31 7.58 28.47 1.29
C TYR A 31 8.83 28.48 0.38
N PRO A 32 9.39 29.66 0.01
CA PRO A 32 10.38 29.77 -1.07
C PRO A 32 11.65 28.93 -0.88
N THR A 33 12.08 28.72 0.37
CA THR A 33 13.33 28.02 0.71
C THR A 33 13.13 26.57 1.11
N SER A 34 11.89 26.13 1.34
CA SER A 34 11.60 24.79 1.88
C SER A 34 10.49 24.05 1.15
N ALA A 35 9.92 24.63 0.10
CA ALA A 35 8.90 24.00 -0.72
C ALA A 35 9.37 22.65 -1.28
N PRO A 36 8.46 21.66 -1.40
CA PRO A 36 8.79 20.37 -1.98
C PRO A 36 9.14 20.51 -3.47
N SER A 37 9.96 19.59 -3.96
CA SER A 37 10.31 19.54 -5.39
C SER A 37 9.10 19.29 -6.27
N ARG A 38 9.18 19.72 -7.54
CA ARG A 38 8.17 19.41 -8.58
C ARG A 38 7.82 17.92 -8.60
N THR A 39 8.83 17.05 -8.59
CA THR A 39 8.64 15.59 -8.58
C THR A 39 7.81 15.11 -7.39
N THR A 40 8.04 15.68 -6.21
CA THR A 40 7.29 15.33 -5.00
C THR A 40 5.83 15.70 -5.14
N VAL A 41 5.55 16.94 -5.57
CA VAL A 41 4.17 17.42 -5.75
C VAL A 41 3.43 16.58 -6.79
N TYR A 42 4.03 16.35 -7.95
CA TYR A 42 3.42 15.59 -9.03
C TYR A 42 3.19 14.11 -8.65
N ARG A 43 4.14 13.48 -7.96
CA ARG A 43 4.00 12.10 -7.48
C ARG A 43 2.80 11.97 -6.54
N TRP A 44 2.69 12.82 -5.52
CA TRP A 44 1.58 12.77 -4.56
C TRP A 44 0.23 13.07 -5.22
N PHE A 45 0.17 13.99 -6.18
CA PHE A 45 -1.03 14.20 -6.99
C PHE A 45 -1.43 12.94 -7.77
N SER A 46 -0.47 12.22 -8.35
CA SER A 46 -0.75 10.94 -9.04
C SER A 46 -1.28 9.89 -8.08
N GLU A 47 -0.68 9.76 -6.90
CA GLU A 47 -1.13 8.81 -5.88
C GLU A 47 -2.56 9.09 -5.42
N PHE A 48 -2.91 10.37 -5.18
CA PHE A 48 -4.27 10.76 -4.82
C PHE A 48 -5.27 10.51 -5.96
N LYS A 49 -4.88 10.75 -7.22
CA LYS A 49 -5.70 10.37 -8.39
C LYS A 49 -5.93 8.86 -8.48
N MET A 50 -4.98 8.04 -8.02
CA MET A 50 -5.10 6.58 -7.94
C MET A 50 -5.86 6.10 -6.69
N GLY A 51 -6.49 7.01 -5.95
CA GLY A 51 -7.34 6.68 -4.80
C GLY A 51 -6.59 6.57 -3.47
N ARG A 52 -5.30 6.93 -3.40
CA ARG A 52 -4.60 7.04 -2.10
C ARG A 52 -5.29 8.12 -1.25
N ILE A 53 -5.59 7.79 0.00
CA ILE A 53 -6.17 8.75 0.95
C ILE A 53 -5.14 9.17 2.00
N SER A 54 -4.25 8.26 2.42
CA SER A 54 -3.23 8.56 3.44
C SER A 54 -2.12 9.46 2.87
N THR A 55 -1.61 10.36 3.71
CA THR A 55 -0.40 11.14 3.45
C THR A 55 0.85 10.48 4.02
N GLU A 56 0.72 9.37 4.72
CA GLU A 56 1.84 8.63 5.31
C GLU A 56 2.55 7.76 4.25
N ASP A 57 3.84 7.52 4.49
CA ASP A 57 4.61 6.58 3.69
C ASP A 57 4.11 5.14 3.92
N ALA A 58 4.42 4.24 2.99
CA ALA A 58 4.16 2.83 3.21
C ALA A 58 5.09 2.31 4.31
N GLU A 59 4.53 1.63 5.30
CA GLU A 59 5.30 1.00 6.37
C GLU A 59 5.71 -0.42 5.97
N LEU A 60 7.00 -0.71 6.06
CA LEU A 60 7.50 -2.07 5.98
C LEU A 60 7.33 -2.71 7.35
N ILE A 61 6.45 -3.71 7.44
CA ILE A 61 6.13 -4.34 8.72
C ILE A 61 7.32 -5.17 9.21
N ASN A 62 7.70 -6.24 8.49
CA ASN A 62 8.87 -7.08 8.79
C ASN A 62 9.20 -8.00 7.59
N PRO A 63 10.48 -8.29 7.31
CA PRO A 63 10.85 -9.39 6.42
C PRO A 63 10.61 -10.75 7.08
N TYR A 64 10.26 -11.76 6.28
CA TYR A 64 10.21 -13.16 6.70
C TYR A 64 11.08 -13.99 5.78
N PHE A 65 11.96 -14.81 6.36
CA PHE A 65 12.87 -15.68 5.63
C PHE A 65 12.41 -17.13 5.75
N PHE A 66 12.31 -17.81 4.61
CA PHE A 66 12.00 -19.24 4.57
C PHE A 66 13.31 -20.03 4.65
N GLU A 67 13.38 -21.03 5.54
CA GLU A 67 14.55 -21.93 5.67
C GLU A 67 14.74 -22.82 4.44
N GLU A 68 13.64 -23.22 3.83
CA GLU A 68 13.60 -24.04 2.62
C GLU A 68 13.11 -23.23 1.41
N SER A 69 13.23 -23.80 0.22
CA SER A 69 12.64 -23.22 -0.99
C SER A 69 11.14 -22.97 -0.82
N LEU A 70 10.70 -21.77 -1.21
CA LEU A 70 9.31 -21.36 -1.12
C LEU A 70 8.40 -22.29 -1.94
N ASN A 71 7.39 -22.86 -1.29
CA ASN A 71 6.38 -23.70 -1.91
C ASN A 71 5.00 -23.41 -1.29
N GLY A 72 3.94 -24.02 -1.82
CA GLY A 72 2.59 -23.75 -1.34
C GLY A 72 2.38 -24.08 0.15
N GLN A 73 3.05 -25.11 0.66
CA GLN A 73 2.85 -25.59 2.04
C GLN A 73 3.49 -24.64 3.04
N ASN A 74 4.78 -24.33 2.87
CA ASN A 74 5.48 -23.42 3.78
C ASN A 74 4.96 -21.98 3.66
N TYR A 75 4.48 -21.56 2.49
CA TYR A 75 3.80 -20.28 2.32
C TYR A 75 2.50 -20.20 3.13
N VAL A 76 1.64 -21.21 3.05
CA VAL A 76 0.39 -21.24 3.84
C VAL A 76 0.67 -21.33 5.34
N ARG A 77 1.72 -22.05 5.74
CA ARG A 77 2.18 -22.09 7.13
C ARG A 77 2.53 -20.68 7.61
N PHE A 78 3.31 -19.92 6.83
CA PHE A 78 3.60 -18.51 7.12
C PHE A 78 2.33 -17.66 7.25
N LEU A 79 1.39 -17.76 6.29
CA LEU A 79 0.15 -16.98 6.33
C LEU A 79 -0.70 -17.25 7.58
N ARG A 80 -0.73 -18.51 8.04
CA ARG A 80 -1.51 -18.92 9.23
C ARG A 80 -0.84 -18.54 10.53
N GLU A 81 0.47 -18.76 10.61
CA GLU A 81 1.18 -18.79 11.88
C GLU A 81 1.99 -17.54 12.13
N GLN A 82 2.41 -16.81 11.10
CA GLN A 82 3.38 -15.70 11.25
C GLN A 82 2.78 -14.35 10.84
N LEU A 83 2.00 -14.31 9.76
CA LEU A 83 1.42 -13.07 9.26
C LEU A 83 0.56 -12.35 10.31
N GLY A 84 -0.20 -13.09 11.12
CA GLY A 84 -1.01 -12.51 12.20
C GLY A 84 -0.17 -11.73 13.23
N TYR A 85 1.00 -12.25 13.61
CA TYR A 85 1.92 -11.58 14.54
C TYR A 85 2.49 -10.30 13.94
N PHE A 86 2.80 -10.32 12.64
CA PHE A 86 3.32 -9.13 11.95
C PHE A 86 2.27 -8.02 11.91
N LEU A 87 1.00 -8.38 11.76
CA LEU A 87 -0.10 -7.42 11.69
C LEU A 87 -0.59 -6.93 13.07
N VAL A 88 -0.04 -7.42 14.20
CA VAL A 88 -0.60 -7.12 15.54
C VAL A 88 -0.61 -5.63 15.87
N ASN A 89 0.39 -4.89 15.40
CA ASN A 89 0.53 -3.45 15.63
C ASN A 89 -0.31 -2.61 14.64
N ILE A 90 -0.95 -3.24 13.65
CA ILE A 90 -1.82 -2.54 12.71
C ILE A 90 -3.22 -2.37 13.34
N PRO A 91 -3.78 -1.14 13.37
CA PRO A 91 -5.11 -0.88 13.90
C PRO A 91 -6.17 -1.83 13.33
N LEU A 92 -7.09 -2.29 14.20
CA LEU A 92 -8.11 -3.28 13.84
C LEU A 92 -8.95 -2.85 12.64
N MET A 93 -9.30 -1.56 12.55
CA MET A 93 -10.07 -1.00 11.44
C MET A 93 -9.37 -1.18 10.09
N ILE A 94 -8.03 -1.10 10.06
CA ILE A 94 -7.23 -1.32 8.84
C ILE A 94 -7.19 -2.81 8.53
N ARG A 95 -6.92 -3.67 9.52
CA ARG A 95 -6.90 -5.14 9.34
C ARG A 95 -8.24 -5.69 8.85
N LEU A 96 -9.36 -5.18 9.37
CA LEU A 96 -10.69 -5.61 8.96
C LEU A 96 -11.04 -5.18 7.53
N ASN A 97 -10.35 -4.19 6.95
CA ASN A 97 -10.58 -3.67 5.60
C ASN A 97 -9.41 -3.90 4.63
N MET A 98 -8.38 -4.65 5.05
CA MET A 98 -7.15 -4.80 4.27
C MET A 98 -7.38 -5.59 2.98
N TRP A 99 -6.62 -5.22 1.95
CA TRP A 99 -6.49 -5.97 0.71
C TRP A 99 -5.17 -6.74 0.72
N PHE A 100 -5.21 -7.98 0.24
CA PHE A 100 -4.01 -8.81 0.09
C PHE A 100 -3.59 -8.85 -1.38
N MET A 101 -2.33 -8.54 -1.65
CA MET A 101 -1.76 -8.59 -3.00
C MET A 101 -0.51 -9.45 -3.00
N HIS A 102 -0.40 -10.35 -3.98
CA HIS A 102 0.81 -11.14 -4.25
C HIS A 102 1.00 -11.32 -5.75
N ASP A 103 2.21 -11.66 -6.19
CA ASP A 103 2.49 -11.97 -7.59
C ASP A 103 2.04 -13.39 -7.99
N GLY A 104 2.36 -13.78 -9.23
CA GLY A 104 1.99 -15.08 -9.79
C GLY A 104 2.94 -16.25 -9.47
N ALA A 105 3.82 -16.13 -8.47
CA ALA A 105 4.81 -17.17 -8.17
C ALA A 105 4.15 -18.54 -7.89
N PRO A 106 4.78 -19.68 -8.26
CA PRO A 106 4.16 -21.01 -8.13
C PRO A 106 3.63 -21.33 -6.73
N ALA A 107 4.33 -20.90 -5.68
CA ALA A 107 3.90 -21.08 -4.29
C ALA A 107 2.60 -20.33 -3.98
N HIS A 108 2.48 -19.08 -4.45
CA HIS A 108 1.31 -18.22 -4.27
C HIS A 108 0.10 -18.73 -5.07
N PHE A 109 0.32 -19.29 -6.27
CA PHE A 109 -0.74 -19.85 -7.11
C PHE A 109 -1.23 -21.25 -6.67
N SER A 110 -0.55 -21.88 -5.71
CA SER A 110 -0.92 -23.20 -5.21
C SER A 110 -2.38 -23.23 -4.73
N ARG A 111 -3.05 -24.38 -4.92
CA ARG A 111 -4.46 -24.54 -4.54
C ARG A 111 -4.70 -24.24 -3.05
N ILE A 112 -3.77 -24.66 -2.19
CA ILE A 112 -3.85 -24.45 -0.75
C ILE A 112 -3.70 -22.98 -0.34
N ALA A 113 -2.83 -22.22 -1.02
CA ALA A 113 -2.67 -20.78 -0.80
C ALA A 113 -3.95 -20.03 -1.18
N ARG A 114 -4.47 -20.28 -2.39
CA ARG A 114 -5.71 -19.65 -2.88
C ARG A 114 -6.91 -19.94 -1.98
N HIS A 115 -7.08 -21.19 -1.53
CA HIS A 115 -8.17 -21.52 -0.59
C HIS A 115 -8.03 -20.81 0.74
N HIS A 116 -6.81 -20.70 1.28
CA HIS A 116 -6.57 -19.98 2.53
C HIS A 116 -6.88 -18.48 2.38
N LEU A 117 -6.38 -17.85 1.32
CA LEU A 117 -6.60 -16.42 1.06
C LEU A 117 -8.09 -16.12 0.81
N ASN A 118 -8.77 -16.90 -0.03
CA ASN A 118 -10.21 -16.73 -0.28
C ASN A 118 -11.03 -16.85 1.01
N ARG A 119 -10.66 -17.75 1.93
CA ARG A 119 -11.36 -17.90 3.22
C ARG A 119 -11.17 -16.71 4.15
N ASN A 120 -9.98 -16.09 4.17
CA ASN A 120 -9.63 -15.05 5.15
C ASN A 120 -9.84 -13.62 4.64
N TYR A 121 -9.70 -13.40 3.33
CA TYR A 121 -9.75 -12.06 2.71
C TYR A 121 -10.95 -11.91 1.77
N GLY A 122 -11.60 -12.99 1.36
CA GLY A 122 -12.79 -12.97 0.50
C GLY A 122 -12.49 -12.31 -0.85
N GLN A 123 -13.32 -11.35 -1.25
CA GLN A 123 -13.16 -10.59 -2.50
C GLN A 123 -12.04 -9.55 -2.50
N ARG A 124 -11.19 -9.52 -1.46
CA ARG A 124 -10.15 -8.51 -1.26
C ARG A 124 -8.74 -9.05 -1.51
N CYS A 125 -8.62 -9.92 -2.50
CA CYS A 125 -7.36 -10.48 -2.96
C CYS A 125 -7.10 -10.07 -4.41
N ILE A 126 -5.89 -9.60 -4.66
CA ILE A 126 -5.36 -9.29 -6.01
C ILE A 126 -4.24 -10.29 -6.28
N GLY A 127 -4.41 -11.13 -7.31
CA GLY A 127 -3.44 -12.17 -7.63
C GLY A 127 -3.98 -13.23 -8.59
N ARG A 128 -3.09 -14.13 -9.05
CA ARG A 128 -3.42 -15.06 -10.13
C ARG A 128 -4.48 -16.06 -9.65
N GLY A 129 -5.63 -16.09 -10.33
CA GLY A 129 -6.77 -16.93 -9.94
C GLY A 129 -7.47 -16.51 -8.64
N GLY A 130 -7.27 -15.25 -8.22
CA GLY A 130 -8.06 -14.59 -7.18
C GLY A 130 -9.26 -13.80 -7.73
N PRO A 131 -10.05 -13.16 -6.85
CA PRO A 131 -11.21 -12.34 -7.22
C PRO A 131 -10.89 -11.20 -8.19
N ILE A 132 -9.75 -10.54 -7.98
CA ILE A 132 -9.16 -9.61 -8.94
C ILE A 132 -7.91 -10.29 -9.50
N THR A 133 -7.94 -10.61 -10.78
CA THR A 133 -6.84 -11.33 -11.43
C THR A 133 -5.65 -10.41 -11.67
N TRP A 134 -4.46 -10.86 -11.28
CA TRP A 134 -3.18 -10.18 -11.48
C TRP A 134 -1.99 -11.17 -11.33
N PRO A 135 -0.87 -11.04 -12.05
CA PRO A 135 -0.74 -10.21 -13.25
C PRO A 135 -1.69 -10.70 -14.35
#